data_AF-A0A1S0TFN9-F1
#
_entry.id   AF-A0A1S0TFN9-F1
#
_cell.length_a   1.000
_cell.length_b   1.000
_cell.length_c   1.000
_cell.angle_alpha   90.00
_cell.angle_beta   90.00
_cell.angle_gamma   90.00
#
_symmetry.space_group_name_H-M   'P 1'
#
loop_
_entity.id
_entity.type
_entity.pdbx_description
1 polymer ?
#
loop_
_entity_poly.entity_id
_entity_poly.type
_entity_poly.pdbx_seq_one_letter_code
_entity_poly.pdbx_strand_id
1 'polypeptide(L)'
;MAMNLSANPCDDFFEYACGQWNRDHMIPDDMFAYGTFASVRENVRQQMRVLLESDVPPESRSIEMTRIAYLTCMNTSKIESVKSSYVLYFINLRPFK
;
A
#
# COMPACT_ATOMS: atom_id res chain seq x y z
N MET A 1 -3.60 -5.14 23.52
CA MET A 1 -4.53 -6.28 23.41
C MET A 1 -5.79 -5.79 22.72
N ALA A 2 -6.44 -6.60 21.88
CA ALA A 2 -7.60 -6.15 21.09
C ALA A 2 -8.93 -6.10 21.87
N MET A 3 -9.02 -6.89 22.94
CA MET A 3 -10.27 -7.14 23.66
C MET A 3 -10.66 -6.01 24.62
N ASN A 4 -11.96 -5.74 24.70
CA ASN A 4 -12.58 -4.92 25.73
C ASN A 4 -13.27 -5.82 26.78
N LEU A 5 -12.60 -6.11 27.88
CA LEU A 5 -13.11 -7.00 28.94
C LEU A 5 -14.29 -6.41 29.73
N SER A 6 -14.61 -5.12 29.55
CA SER A 6 -15.77 -4.50 30.18
C SER A 6 -17.07 -4.72 29.41
N ALA A 7 -16.99 -5.16 28.14
CA ALA A 7 -18.17 -5.49 27.35
C ALA A 7 -18.64 -6.93 27.63
N ASN A 8 -19.95 -7.17 27.66
CA ASN A 8 -20.49 -8.51 27.81
C ASN A 8 -20.45 -9.24 26.45
N PRO A 9 -19.72 -10.37 26.32
CA PRO A 9 -19.61 -11.10 25.05
C PRO A 9 -20.94 -11.69 24.55
N CYS A 10 -21.91 -11.92 25.43
CA CYS A 10 -23.24 -12.44 25.05
C CYS A 10 -24.13 -11.37 24.40
N ASP A 11 -23.85 -10.08 24.65
CA ASP A 11 -24.64 -8.96 24.14
C ASP A 11 -23.99 -8.36 22.88
N ASP A 12 -22.67 -8.11 22.91
CA ASP A 12 -21.88 -7.65 21.77
C ASP A 12 -20.49 -8.31 21.76
N PHE A 13 -20.41 -9.43 21.05
CA PHE A 13 -19.16 -10.16 20.91
C PHE A 13 -18.09 -9.38 20.14
N PHE A 14 -18.49 -8.49 19.22
CA PHE A 14 -17.55 -7.71 18.43
C PHE A 14 -16.84 -6.65 19.28
N GLU A 15 -17.59 -5.89 20.10
CA GLU A 15 -17.00 -4.94 21.03
C GLU A 15 -16.13 -5.65 22.08
N TYR A 16 -16.57 -6.80 22.61
CA TYR A 16 -15.75 -7.59 23.53
C TYR A 16 -14.43 -8.03 22.91
N ALA A 17 -14.45 -8.55 21.67
CA ALA A 17 -13.26 -9.09 21.03
C ALA A 17 -12.32 -8.02 20.45
N CYS A 18 -12.87 -6.92 19.93
CA CYS A 18 -12.15 -5.94 19.10
C CYS A 18 -12.22 -4.50 19.61
N GLY A 19 -13.02 -4.20 20.64
CA GLY A 19 -13.35 -2.83 21.04
C GLY A 19 -12.14 -1.98 21.42
N GLN A 20 -11.12 -2.58 22.05
CA GLN A 20 -9.90 -1.86 22.37
C GLN A 20 -9.06 -1.61 21.11
N TRP A 21 -9.01 -2.56 20.17
CA TRP A 21 -8.32 -2.37 18.91
C TRP A 21 -8.90 -1.21 18.10
N ASN A 22 -10.24 -1.11 18.01
CA ASN A 22 -10.92 -0.03 17.30
C ASN A 22 -10.62 1.35 17.91
N ARG A 23 -10.47 1.44 19.23
CA ARG A 23 -10.10 2.70 19.92
C ARG A 23 -8.66 3.12 19.63
N ASP A 24 -7.76 2.16 19.61
CA ASP A 24 -6.32 2.43 19.49
C ASP A 24 -5.86 2.57 18.03
N HIS A 25 -6.67 2.13 17.05
CA HIS A 25 -6.30 2.08 15.63
C HIS A 25 -7.34 2.80 14.77
N MET A 26 -7.22 4.13 14.70
CA MET A 26 -8.00 4.95 13.78
C MET A 26 -7.66 4.62 12.33
N ILE A 27 -8.63 4.80 11.44
CA ILE A 27 -8.42 4.62 9.99
C ILE A 27 -7.45 5.71 9.51
N PRO A 28 -6.29 5.35 8.91
CA PRO A 28 -5.36 6.33 8.36
C PRO A 28 -5.97 7.15 7.21
N ASP A 29 -5.48 8.37 7.01
CA ASP A 29 -6.02 9.33 6.01
C ASP A 29 -5.96 8.82 4.56
N ASP A 30 -5.04 7.89 4.27
CA ASP A 30 -4.87 7.27 2.95
C ASP A 30 -5.69 5.97 2.77
N MET A 31 -6.51 5.60 3.76
CA MET A 31 -7.28 4.36 3.77
C MET A 31 -8.77 4.62 4.00
N PHE A 32 -9.61 3.80 3.37
CA PHE A 32 -11.05 3.81 3.60
C PHE A 32 -11.48 2.93 4.79
N ALA A 33 -10.70 1.89 5.10
CA ALA A 33 -10.97 0.97 6.19
C ALA A 33 -9.65 0.42 6.74
N TYR A 34 -9.58 0.25 8.06
CA TYR A 34 -8.43 -0.32 8.73
C TYR A 34 -8.85 -1.47 9.62
N GLY A 35 -8.13 -2.58 9.51
CA GLY A 35 -8.43 -3.85 10.15
C GLY A 35 -7.25 -4.80 9.99
N THR A 36 -7.39 -6.03 10.47
CA THR A 36 -6.30 -7.03 10.43
C THR A 36 -5.71 -7.22 9.04
N PHE A 37 -6.53 -7.36 7.99
CA PHE A 37 -6.04 -7.53 6.63
C PHE A 37 -5.28 -6.31 6.10
N ALA A 38 -5.74 -5.10 6.43
CA ALA A 38 -5.06 -3.87 6.06
C ALA A 38 -3.72 -3.76 6.78
N SER A 39 -3.68 -4.06 8.09
CA SER A 39 -2.46 -4.08 8.88
C SER A 39 -1.43 -5.07 8.34
N VAL A 40 -1.85 -6.28 7.98
CA VAL A 40 -0.93 -7.30 7.41
C VAL A 40 -0.44 -6.87 6.03
N ARG A 41 -1.33 -6.36 5.18
CA ARG A 41 -0.96 -5.85 3.86
C ARG A 41 0.08 -4.74 3.97
N GLU A 42 -0.11 -3.81 4.89
CA GLU A 42 0.81 -2.70 5.11
C GLU A 42 2.16 -3.20 5.61
N ASN A 43 2.18 -4.16 6.53
CA ASN A 43 3.43 -4.78 6.99
C ASN A 43 4.20 -5.44 5.84
N VAL A 44 3.53 -6.22 4.99
CA VAL A 44 4.17 -6.84 3.81
C VAL A 44 4.63 -5.77 2.81
N ARG A 45 3.85 -4.71 2.60
CA ARG A 45 4.23 -3.59 1.73
C ARG A 45 5.53 -2.92 2.19
N GLN A 46 5.70 -2.70 3.49
CA GLN A 46 6.92 -2.14 4.06
C GLN A 46 8.11 -3.07 3.88
N GLN A 47 7.94 -4.38 4.12
CA GLN A 47 9.01 -5.35 3.86
C GLN A 47 9.41 -5.38 2.38
N MET A 48 8.44 -5.39 1.46
CA MET A 48 8.71 -5.35 0.02
C MET A 48 9.46 -4.07 -0.37
N ARG A 49 9.09 -2.91 0.20
CA ARG A 49 9.80 -1.66 -0.03
C ARG A 49 11.29 -1.78 0.32
N VAL A 50 11.61 -2.30 1.50
CA VAL A 50 13.01 -2.51 1.93
C VAL A 50 13.78 -3.40 0.94
N LEU A 51 13.17 -4.48 0.45
CA LEU A 51 13.80 -5.40 -0.49
C LEU A 51 14.02 -4.79 -1.89
N LEU A 52 13.09 -3.94 -2.33
CA LEU A 52 13.13 -3.28 -3.64
C LEU A 52 14.08 -2.08 -3.67
N GLU A 53 14.26 -1.41 -2.52
CA GLU A 53 15.21 -0.30 -2.33
C GLU A 53 16.62 -0.78 -1.94
N SER A 54 16.85 -2.07 -1.72
CA SER A 54 18.15 -2.59 -1.28
C SER A 54 19.21 -2.58 -2.39
N ASP A 55 20.46 -2.31 -2.04
CA ASP A 55 21.63 -2.38 -2.95
C ASP A 55 22.15 -3.80 -3.23
N VAL A 56 21.54 -4.83 -2.66
CA VAL A 56 21.95 -6.23 -2.88
C VAL A 56 21.73 -6.59 -4.36
N PRO A 57 22.69 -7.21 -5.07
CA PRO A 57 22.49 -7.61 -6.46
C PRO A 57 21.26 -8.52 -6.64
N PRO A 58 20.45 -8.32 -7.70
CA PRO A 58 19.28 -9.15 -7.93
C PRO A 58 19.68 -10.59 -8.27
N GLU A 59 19.02 -11.56 -7.64
CA GLU A 59 19.32 -12.99 -7.83
C GLU A 59 18.78 -13.54 -9.16
N SER A 60 17.85 -12.83 -9.80
CA SER A 60 17.26 -13.21 -11.07
C SER A 60 16.83 -11.99 -11.87
N ARG A 61 16.70 -12.17 -13.20
CA ARG A 61 16.18 -11.16 -14.11
C ARG A 61 14.78 -10.67 -13.71
N SER A 62 13.95 -11.55 -13.14
CA SER A 62 12.61 -11.18 -12.68
C SER A 62 12.67 -10.18 -11.54
N ILE A 63 13.53 -10.42 -10.55
CA ILE A 63 13.75 -9.52 -9.41
C ILE A 63 14.33 -8.19 -9.90
N GLU A 64 15.30 -8.23 -10.81
CA GLU A 64 15.87 -7.03 -11.42
C GLU A 64 14.80 -6.17 -12.11
N MET A 65 13.95 -6.78 -12.95
CA MET A 65 12.86 -6.09 -13.63
C MET A 65 11.86 -5.48 -12.64
N THR A 66 11.51 -6.19 -11.56
CA THR A 66 10.62 -5.66 -10.52
C THR A 66 11.26 -4.45 -9.81
N ARG A 67 12.56 -4.48 -9.52
CA ARG A 67 13.27 -3.32 -8.94
C ARG A 67 13.31 -2.14 -9.89
N ILE A 68 13.62 -2.36 -11.16
CA ILE A 68 13.62 -1.28 -12.17
C ILE A 68 12.22 -0.64 -12.26
N ALA A 69 11.16 -1.45 -12.29
CA ALA A 69 9.79 -0.95 -12.31
C ALA A 69 9.47 -0.12 -11.06
N TYR A 70 9.85 -0.61 -9.88
CA TYR A 70 9.67 0.11 -8.61
C TYR A 70 10.40 1.46 -8.61
N LEU A 71 11.71 1.47 -8.89
CA LEU A 71 12.53 2.68 -8.87
C LEU A 71 12.08 3.71 -9.92
N THR A 72 11.63 3.26 -11.09
CA THR A 72 11.08 4.14 -12.13
C THR A 72 9.78 4.79 -11.64
N CYS A 73 8.91 4.03 -10.98
CA CYS A 73 7.65 4.54 -10.41
C CYS A 73 7.90 5.54 -9.28
N MET A 74 8.88 5.27 -8.41
CA MET A 74 9.19 6.12 -7.25
C MET A 74 9.94 7.41 -7.60
N ASN A 75 10.48 7.55 -8.82
CA ASN A 75 11.17 8.75 -9.27
C ASN A 75 10.18 9.86 -9.66
N THR A 76 9.56 10.47 -8.66
CA THR A 76 8.59 11.56 -8.82
C THR A 76 9.17 12.76 -9.56
N SER A 77 10.44 13.12 -9.31
CA SER A 77 11.12 14.20 -10.04
C SER A 77 11.11 13.99 -11.55
N LYS A 78 11.38 12.75 -12.00
CA LYS A 78 11.32 12.43 -13.43
C LYS A 78 9.89 12.48 -13.94
N ILE A 79 8.92 11.93 -13.21
CA ILE A 79 7.50 11.96 -13.59
C ILE A 79 7.02 13.42 -13.75
N GLU A 80 7.30 14.29 -12.78
CA GLU A 80 6.94 15.71 -12.81
C GLU A 80 7.63 16.49 -13.94
N SER A 81 8.84 16.10 -14.34
CA SER A 81 9.52 16.73 -15.48
C SER A 81 8.83 16.44 -16.82
N VAL A 82 8.20 15.27 -16.95
CA VAL A 82 7.59 14.84 -18.21
C VAL A 82 6.10 15.19 -18.28
N LYS A 83 5.43 15.31 -17.13
CA LYS A 83 4.01 15.69 -17.01
C LYS A 83 3.12 14.82 -17.91
N SER A 84 2.09 15.40 -18.50
CA SER A 84 1.14 14.72 -19.37
C SER A 84 1.66 14.42 -20.78
N SER A 85 2.92 14.76 -21.13
CA SER A 85 3.39 14.65 -22.52
C SER A 85 3.31 13.22 -23.08
N TYR A 86 3.63 12.19 -22.27
CA TYR A 86 3.45 10.79 -22.68
C TYR A 86 1.99 10.45 -22.98
N VAL A 87 1.07 10.89 -22.13
CA VAL A 87 -0.37 10.65 -22.33
C VAL A 87 -0.87 11.36 -23.59
N LEU A 88 -0.47 12.62 -23.78
CA LEU A 88 -0.80 13.40 -24.98
C LEU A 88 -0.27 12.75 -26.25
N TYR A 89 0.95 12.22 -26.22
CA TYR A 89 1.51 11.46 -27.35
C TYR A 89 0.60 10.28 -27.72
N PHE A 90 0.15 9.48 -26.75
CA PHE A 90 -0.75 8.35 -27.04
C PHE A 90 -2.14 8.77 -27.50
N ILE A 91 -2.71 9.83 -26.95
CA ILE A 91 -4.00 10.38 -27.39
C ILE A 91 -3.90 10.86 -28.85
N ASN A 92 -2.83 11.57 -29.20
CA ASN A 92 -2.64 12.10 -30.56
C ASN A 92 -2.31 11.01 -31.59
N LEU A 93 -1.72 9.88 -31.17
CA LEU A 93 -1.46 8.74 -32.04
C LEU A 93 -2.71 7.92 -32.40
N ARG A 94 -3.77 8.01 -31.59
CA ARG A 94 -5.07 7.39 -31.88
C ARG A 94 -6.12 8.48 -32.08
N PRO A 95 -6.22 9.08 -33.27
CA PRO A 95 -7.40 9.88 -33.57
C PRO A 95 -8.62 9.00 -33.34
N PHE A 96 -9.51 9.40 -32.42
CA PHE A 96 -10.79 8.75 -32.20
C PHE A 96 -11.51 8.70 -33.55
N LYS A 97 -11.63 7.48 -34.08
CA LYS A 97 -12.43 7.19 -35.27
C LYS A 97 -13.73 6.54 -34.83
#